data_AF-A0A1Q3HGS8-F1
#
_entry.id   AF-A0A1Q3HGS8-F1
#
_cell.length_a   1.000
_cell.length_b   1.000
_cell.length_c   1.000
_cell.angle_alpha   90.00
_cell.angle_beta   90.00
_cell.angle_gamma   90.00
#
_symmetry.space_group_name_H-M   'P 1'
#
loop_
_entity.id
_entity.type
_entity.pdbx_description
1 polymer ?
#
loop_
_entity_poly.entity_id
_entity_poly.type
_entity_poly.pdbx_seq_one_letter_code
_entity_poly.pdbx_strand_id
1 'polypeptide(L)'
;MLEVPQGEVIVARDVVDFLRERPAWRLYMVSDVMSGLRESLDWQNTLSMRSAYESFFRETAWGAVFFATTYLHPMSAERMAQRLHALLRFWEPLQCARYLFKTPGDAHTLEDLMVASCDWAMDAWCPGEDAPVRERLSLAAERMARATREDCIEAIFREMPRALAHVGKLKHRDVVADPAFQRERLATLDPRAFERVSGALTGELISLLLDWDHELGLQ
;
A
#
# COMPACT_ATOMS: atom_id res chain seq x y z
N MET A 1 15.94 1.21 -19.42
CA MET A 1 14.86 0.28 -19.01
C MET A 1 14.31 -0.32 -20.28
N LEU A 2 14.25 -1.65 -20.39
CA LEU A 2 13.72 -2.29 -21.60
C LEU A 2 12.20 -2.13 -21.63
N GLU A 3 11.66 -1.83 -22.81
CA GLU A 3 10.22 -1.84 -23.03
C GLU A 3 9.73 -3.29 -23.01
N VAL A 4 8.65 -3.52 -22.25
CA VAL A 4 7.99 -4.83 -22.22
C VAL A 4 7.04 -4.89 -23.41
N PRO A 5 7.16 -5.89 -24.29
CA PRO A 5 6.25 -6.05 -25.42
C PRO A 5 4.79 -6.06 -24.99
N GLN A 6 3.90 -5.61 -25.87
CA GLN A 6 2.47 -5.57 -25.59
C GLN A 6 1.93 -6.97 -25.28
N GLY A 7 1.18 -7.09 -24.18
CA GLY A 7 0.54 -8.32 -23.73
C GLY A 7 1.44 -9.27 -22.94
N GLU A 8 2.73 -8.94 -22.79
CA GLU A 8 3.65 -9.73 -21.96
C GLU A 8 3.23 -9.75 -20.50
N VAL A 9 3.55 -10.87 -19.85
CA VAL A 9 3.16 -11.13 -18.47
C VAL A 9 4.29 -10.75 -17.53
N ILE A 10 3.97 -9.89 -16.58
CA ILE A 10 4.86 -9.43 -15.52
C ILE A 10 4.43 -10.06 -14.21
N VAL A 11 5.37 -10.70 -13.54
CA VAL A 11 5.17 -11.30 -12.22
C VAL A 11 5.37 -10.21 -11.16
N ALA A 12 4.26 -9.74 -10.60
CA ALA A 12 4.22 -8.63 -9.65
C ALA A 12 4.46 -9.05 -8.20
N ARG A 13 4.21 -10.31 -7.83
CA ARG A 13 4.55 -10.89 -6.52
C ARG A 13 5.20 -12.25 -6.63
N ASP A 14 6.08 -12.54 -5.68
CA ASP A 14 6.84 -13.78 -5.57
C ASP A 14 5.97 -15.01 -5.28
N VAL A 15 4.86 -14.83 -4.56
CA VAL A 15 3.93 -15.90 -4.16
C VAL A 15 3.24 -16.59 -5.34
N VAL A 16 3.19 -15.94 -6.50
CA VAL A 16 2.62 -16.50 -7.73
C VAL A 16 3.68 -16.94 -8.73
N ASP A 17 4.98 -16.84 -8.40
CA ASP A 17 6.06 -17.28 -9.27
C ASP A 17 6.47 -18.73 -9.00
N PHE A 18 5.76 -19.66 -9.63
CA PHE A 18 6.09 -21.09 -9.59
C PHE A 18 7.12 -21.50 -10.65
N LEU A 19 7.50 -20.60 -11.55
CA LEU A 19 8.36 -20.88 -12.71
C LEU A 19 9.62 -20.02 -12.69
N ARG A 20 10.24 -19.88 -11.50
CA ARG A 20 11.42 -19.03 -11.26
C ARG A 20 12.59 -19.28 -12.22
N GLU A 21 12.73 -20.52 -12.69
CA GLU A 21 13.79 -20.93 -13.61
C GLU A 21 13.55 -20.49 -15.07
N ARG A 22 12.33 -20.05 -15.41
CA ARG A 22 11.99 -19.61 -16.77
C ARG A 22 12.26 -18.12 -16.95
N PRO A 23 12.67 -17.67 -18.15
CA PRO A 23 12.73 -16.25 -18.49
C PRO A 23 11.35 -15.61 -18.30
N ALA A 24 11.25 -14.60 -17.43
CA ALA A 24 10.04 -13.83 -17.18
C ALA A 24 10.41 -12.45 -16.61
N TRP A 25 9.52 -11.47 -16.80
CA TRP A 25 9.65 -10.15 -16.20
C TRP A 25 9.19 -10.22 -14.73
N ARG A 26 10.13 -10.10 -13.80
CA ARG A 26 9.87 -10.22 -12.35
C ARG A 26 10.01 -8.88 -11.67
N LEU A 27 8.88 -8.26 -11.37
CA LEU A 27 8.84 -6.98 -10.70
C LEU A 27 9.19 -7.11 -9.21
N TYR A 28 8.76 -8.21 -8.58
CA TYR A 28 8.98 -8.41 -7.16
C TYR A 28 10.47 -8.46 -6.78
N MET A 29 11.37 -8.85 -7.69
CA MET A 29 12.82 -8.89 -7.44
C MET A 29 13.44 -7.52 -7.13
N VAL A 30 12.71 -6.42 -7.36
CA VAL A 30 13.09 -5.09 -6.87
C VAL A 30 13.24 -5.08 -5.34
N SER A 31 12.47 -5.90 -4.60
CA SER A 31 12.66 -6.05 -3.15
C SER A 31 13.98 -6.73 -2.80
N ASP A 32 14.46 -7.65 -3.62
CA ASP A 32 15.70 -8.42 -3.35
C ASP A 32 16.92 -7.52 -3.49
N VAL A 33 16.92 -6.63 -4.48
CA VAL A 33 17.94 -5.59 -4.62
C VAL A 33 17.98 -4.72 -3.37
N MET A 34 16.80 -4.33 -2.86
CA MET A 34 16.71 -3.56 -1.63
C MET A 34 17.24 -4.30 -0.41
N SER A 35 16.97 -5.60 -0.28
CA SER A 35 17.50 -6.43 0.80
C SER A 35 19.02 -6.54 0.74
N GLY A 36 19.59 -6.83 -0.43
CA GLY A 36 21.05 -6.90 -0.61
C GLY A 36 21.77 -5.58 -0.31
N LEU A 37 21.16 -4.44 -0.68
CA LEU A 37 21.70 -3.12 -0.32
C LEU A 37 21.73 -2.90 1.21
N ARG A 38 20.72 -3.36 1.95
CA ARG A 38 20.69 -3.24 3.42
C ARG A 38 21.76 -4.08 4.09
N GLU A 39 21.93 -5.31 3.62
CA GLU A 39 22.97 -6.21 4.11
C GLU A 39 24.36 -5.60 3.90
N SER A 40 24.60 -4.97 2.75
CA SER A 40 25.88 -4.31 2.46
C SER A 40 26.19 -3.09 3.33
N LEU A 41 25.17 -2.52 4.00
CA LEU A 41 25.30 -1.35 4.88
C LEU A 41 25.21 -1.72 6.37
N ASP A 42 25.34 -3.00 6.72
CA ASP A 42 25.19 -3.50 8.10
C ASP A 42 23.91 -3.01 8.78
N TRP A 43 22.82 -2.90 8.00
CA TRP A 43 21.52 -2.40 8.48
C TRP A 43 21.52 -0.96 9.01
N GLN A 44 22.58 -0.20 8.77
CA GLN A 44 22.65 1.22 9.11
C GLN A 44 21.90 2.06 8.08
N ASN A 45 21.28 3.17 8.52
CA ASN A 45 20.59 4.14 7.66
C ASN A 45 19.49 3.57 6.73
N THR A 46 18.92 2.41 7.08
CA THR A 46 17.98 1.66 6.24
C THR A 46 16.75 2.45 5.79
N LEU A 47 16.22 3.34 6.64
CA LEU A 47 15.06 4.18 6.31
C LEU A 47 15.39 5.28 5.31
N SER A 48 16.54 5.95 5.47
CA SER A 48 16.99 7.00 4.56
C SER A 48 17.32 6.41 3.19
N MET A 49 18.07 5.30 3.17
CA MET A 49 18.38 4.57 1.94
C MET A 49 17.11 4.10 1.23
N ARG A 50 16.15 3.50 1.95
CA ARG A 50 14.87 3.08 1.36
C ARG A 50 14.11 4.24 0.74
N SER A 51 14.11 5.39 1.40
CA SER A 51 13.44 6.59 0.91
C SER A 51 14.09 7.11 -0.37
N ALA A 52 15.41 7.17 -0.41
CA ALA A 52 16.16 7.56 -1.61
C ALA A 52 15.94 6.57 -2.76
N TYR A 53 15.98 5.27 -2.46
CA TYR A 53 15.73 4.21 -3.44
C TYR A 53 14.31 4.29 -4.01
N GLU A 54 13.30 4.40 -3.16
CA GLU A 54 11.91 4.59 -3.60
C GLU A 54 11.78 5.83 -4.49
N SER A 55 12.33 6.96 -4.06
CA SER A 55 12.29 8.21 -4.82
C SER A 55 12.86 8.03 -6.22
N PHE A 56 14.04 7.41 -6.33
CA PHE A 56 14.70 7.16 -7.61
C PHE A 56 13.90 6.20 -8.51
N PHE A 57 13.40 5.09 -7.95
CA PHE A 57 12.71 4.07 -8.75
C PHE A 57 11.30 4.49 -9.18
N ARG A 58 10.60 5.34 -8.41
CA ARG A 58 9.29 5.90 -8.81
C ARG A 58 9.35 6.79 -10.06
N GLU A 59 10.54 7.23 -10.47
CA GLU A 59 10.76 7.93 -11.74
C GLU A 59 10.77 6.97 -12.95
N THR A 60 10.40 5.71 -12.75
CA THR A 60 10.28 4.71 -13.80
C THR A 60 8.92 4.01 -13.74
N ALA A 61 8.41 3.56 -14.89
CA ALA A 61 7.13 2.86 -14.95
C ALA A 61 7.10 1.63 -14.03
N TRP A 62 8.14 0.78 -14.10
CA TRP A 62 8.21 -0.43 -13.28
C TRP A 62 8.34 -0.12 -11.79
N GLY A 63 9.19 0.82 -11.40
CA GLY A 63 9.28 1.21 -9.99
C GLY A 63 7.97 1.82 -9.49
N ALA A 64 7.27 2.61 -10.30
CA ALA A 64 5.97 3.16 -9.94
C ALA A 64 4.92 2.09 -9.62
N VAL A 65 4.74 1.09 -10.50
CA VAL A 65 3.82 -0.02 -10.24
C VAL A 65 4.28 -0.91 -9.08
N PHE A 66 5.58 -1.15 -8.91
CA PHE A 66 6.11 -1.91 -7.78
C PHE A 66 5.76 -1.26 -6.44
N PHE A 67 6.02 0.05 -6.28
CA PHE A 67 5.77 0.74 -5.02
C PHE A 67 4.28 0.99 -4.76
N ALA A 68 3.44 1.09 -5.79
CA ALA A 68 1.99 1.14 -5.62
C ALA A 68 1.40 -0.20 -5.14
N THR A 69 1.99 -1.32 -5.55
CA THR A 69 1.46 -2.68 -5.27
C THR A 69 2.14 -3.40 -4.11
N THR A 70 3.31 -2.92 -3.69
CA THR A 70 4.13 -3.49 -2.62
C THR A 70 4.15 -2.52 -1.44
N TYR A 71 3.58 -2.94 -0.32
CA TYR A 71 3.45 -2.12 0.89
C TYR A 71 4.77 -2.04 1.66
N LEU A 72 5.68 -1.23 1.13
CA LEU A 72 6.97 -0.98 1.73
C LEU A 72 6.87 0.22 2.68
N HIS A 73 6.88 0.02 4.01
CA HIS A 73 6.81 1.12 4.99
C HIS A 73 7.83 2.27 4.74
N PRO A 74 7.49 3.53 5.06
CA PRO A 74 6.24 3.99 5.68
C PRO A 74 5.06 4.06 4.70
N MET A 75 3.85 3.87 5.23
CA MET A 75 2.57 3.85 4.49
C MET A 75 1.72 5.09 4.80
N SER A 76 2.36 6.24 5.01
CA SER A 76 1.65 7.50 5.28
C SER A 76 0.81 7.93 4.09
N ALA A 77 -0.21 8.77 4.34
CA ALA A 77 -1.02 9.37 3.28
C ALA A 77 -0.14 10.06 2.22
N GLU A 78 0.80 10.91 2.64
CA GLU A 78 1.71 11.61 1.73
C GLU A 78 2.55 10.64 0.88
N ARG A 79 3.13 9.60 1.50
CA ARG A 79 3.92 8.59 0.79
C ARG A 79 3.08 7.85 -0.23
N MET A 80 1.83 7.53 0.12
CA MET A 80 0.93 6.84 -0.78
C MET A 80 0.49 7.73 -1.94
N ALA A 81 0.19 9.00 -1.67
CA ALA A 81 -0.08 9.98 -2.72
C ALA A 81 1.05 10.02 -3.76
N GLN A 82 2.30 10.11 -3.30
CA GLN A 82 3.46 10.12 -4.19
C GLN A 82 3.58 8.84 -5.04
N ARG A 83 3.27 7.67 -4.46
CA ARG A 83 3.28 6.39 -5.19
C ARG A 83 2.18 6.32 -6.24
N LEU A 84 0.97 6.74 -5.88
CA LEU A 84 -0.17 6.77 -6.79
C LEU A 84 0.05 7.80 -7.91
N HIS A 85 0.58 8.99 -7.62
CA HIS A 85 0.94 9.97 -8.65
C HIS A 85 2.02 9.44 -9.60
N ALA A 86 3.04 8.75 -9.08
CA ALA A 86 4.06 8.12 -9.92
C ALA A 86 3.46 7.07 -10.87
N LEU A 87 2.55 6.24 -10.37
CA LEU A 87 1.81 5.26 -11.17
C LEU A 87 0.99 5.94 -12.27
N LEU A 88 0.20 6.95 -11.91
CA LEU A 88 -0.70 7.67 -12.82
C LEU A 88 0.05 8.39 -13.95
N ARG A 89 1.28 8.85 -13.69
CA ARG A 89 2.19 9.43 -14.70
C ARG A 89 2.62 8.42 -15.76
N PHE A 90 2.67 7.13 -15.41
CA PHE A 90 3.07 6.03 -16.31
C PHE A 90 1.89 5.13 -16.68
N TRP A 91 0.65 5.60 -16.53
CA TRP A 91 -0.54 4.78 -16.69
C TRP A 91 -0.60 4.10 -18.06
N GLU A 92 -0.44 4.86 -19.14
CA GLU A 92 -0.57 4.35 -20.51
C GLU A 92 0.51 3.31 -20.86
N PRO A 93 1.81 3.53 -20.60
CA PRO A 93 2.83 2.48 -20.78
C PRO A 93 2.57 1.21 -19.96
N LEU A 94 2.02 1.36 -18.74
CA LEU A 94 1.74 0.23 -17.85
C LEU A 94 0.52 -0.59 -18.32
N GLN A 95 -0.46 0.04 -18.98
CA GLN A 95 -1.63 -0.66 -19.51
C GLN A 95 -1.28 -1.69 -20.61
N CYS A 96 -0.11 -1.59 -21.24
CA CYS A 96 0.32 -2.53 -22.28
C CYS A 96 0.63 -3.94 -21.76
N ALA A 97 0.89 -4.11 -20.47
CA ALA A 97 1.29 -5.38 -19.87
C ALA A 97 0.13 -6.11 -19.15
N ARG A 98 0.34 -7.39 -18.85
CA ARG A 98 -0.51 -8.19 -17.97
C ARG A 98 0.22 -8.56 -16.69
N TYR A 99 -0.50 -8.72 -15.58
CA TYR A 99 0.12 -8.84 -14.27
C TYR A 99 -0.33 -10.08 -13.51
N LEU A 100 0.63 -10.93 -13.11
CA LEU A 100 0.39 -11.98 -12.12
C LEU A 100 0.65 -11.42 -10.73
N PHE A 101 -0.35 -11.45 -9.85
CA PHE A 101 -0.28 -10.76 -8.55
C PHE A 101 -0.60 -11.64 -7.34
N LYS A 102 -1.86 -12.04 -7.16
CA LYS A 102 -2.29 -12.81 -5.97
C LYS A 102 -2.77 -14.21 -6.31
N THR A 103 -3.38 -14.38 -7.49
CA THR A 103 -3.92 -15.66 -7.92
C THR A 103 -3.03 -16.27 -9.01
N PRO A 104 -2.56 -17.52 -8.83
CA PRO A 104 -1.74 -18.19 -9.85
C PRO A 104 -2.53 -18.37 -11.16
N GLY A 105 -1.91 -18.04 -12.29
CA GLY A 105 -2.51 -18.23 -13.62
C GLY A 105 -3.48 -17.14 -14.08
N ASP A 106 -3.96 -16.28 -13.17
CA ASP A 106 -4.86 -15.18 -13.50
C ASP A 106 -4.08 -13.89 -13.77
N ALA A 107 -3.93 -13.56 -15.05
CA ALA A 107 -3.22 -12.37 -15.49
C ALA A 107 -4.15 -11.15 -15.55
N HIS A 108 -3.91 -10.19 -14.67
CA HIS A 108 -4.71 -8.98 -14.49
C HIS A 108 -4.38 -7.89 -15.52
N THR A 109 -5.36 -7.07 -15.88
CA THR A 109 -5.09 -5.72 -16.43
C THR A 109 -4.41 -4.85 -15.36
N LEU A 110 -3.92 -3.66 -15.76
CA LEU A 110 -3.48 -2.66 -14.78
C LEU A 110 -4.62 -2.25 -13.83
N GLU A 111 -5.85 -2.12 -14.33
CA GLU A 111 -7.00 -1.74 -13.52
C GLU A 111 -7.33 -2.82 -12.49
N ASP A 112 -7.39 -4.09 -12.92
CA ASP A 112 -7.62 -5.23 -12.02
C ASP A 112 -6.52 -5.32 -10.96
N LEU A 113 -5.25 -5.09 -11.35
CA LEU A 113 -4.12 -5.06 -10.43
C LEU A 113 -4.31 -3.96 -9.37
N MET A 114 -4.69 -2.76 -9.80
CA MET A 114 -4.91 -1.63 -8.89
C MET A 114 -6.11 -1.83 -7.97
N VAL A 115 -7.19 -2.44 -8.45
CA VAL A 115 -8.30 -2.86 -7.57
C VAL A 115 -7.78 -3.84 -6.52
N ALA A 116 -7.05 -4.88 -6.95
CA ALA A 116 -6.53 -5.89 -6.04
C ALA A 116 -5.48 -5.39 -5.03
N SER A 117 -4.80 -4.27 -5.32
CA SER A 117 -3.76 -3.68 -4.45
C SER A 117 -4.15 -2.39 -3.72
N CYS A 118 -5.12 -1.65 -4.23
CA CYS A 118 -5.42 -0.28 -3.78
C CYS A 118 -6.92 -0.03 -3.59
N ASP A 119 -7.76 -1.06 -3.54
CA ASP A 119 -9.18 -0.91 -3.21
C ASP A 119 -9.40 -0.13 -1.90
N TRP A 120 -8.63 -0.43 -0.85
CA TRP A 120 -8.67 0.27 0.43
C TRP A 120 -8.43 1.78 0.26
N ALA A 121 -7.50 2.16 -0.63
CA ALA A 121 -7.18 3.56 -0.85
C ALA A 121 -8.34 4.27 -1.53
N MET A 122 -8.95 3.61 -2.53
CA MET A 122 -10.10 4.16 -3.24
C MET A 122 -11.33 4.24 -2.33
N ASP A 123 -11.56 3.28 -1.45
CA ASP A 123 -12.74 3.27 -0.57
C ASP A 123 -12.59 4.27 0.58
N ALA A 124 -11.40 4.36 1.19
CA ALA A 124 -11.12 5.29 2.28
C ALA A 124 -11.07 6.76 1.84
N TRP A 125 -10.45 7.02 0.69
CA TRP A 125 -10.14 8.37 0.22
C TRP A 125 -11.04 8.85 -0.91
N CYS A 126 -11.78 7.96 -1.57
CA CYS A 126 -12.72 8.28 -2.64
C CYS A 126 -14.07 7.52 -2.44
N PRO A 127 -14.83 7.83 -1.37
CA PRO A 127 -16.07 7.13 -1.09
C PRO A 127 -17.17 7.48 -2.09
N GLY A 128 -17.90 6.46 -2.58
CA GLY A 128 -19.19 6.64 -3.26
C GLY A 128 -19.15 7.01 -4.74
N GLU A 129 -18.03 6.82 -5.43
CA GLU A 129 -17.92 7.14 -6.86
C GLU A 129 -17.87 5.87 -7.73
N ASP A 130 -18.91 5.66 -8.55
CA ASP A 130 -18.89 4.74 -9.71
C ASP A 130 -18.03 5.35 -10.85
N ALA A 131 -16.78 5.69 -10.52
CA ALA A 131 -15.82 6.27 -11.44
C ALA A 131 -14.79 5.23 -11.90
N PRO A 132 -14.18 5.40 -13.10
CA PRO A 132 -13.08 4.56 -13.56
C PRO A 132 -11.94 4.48 -12.54
N VAL A 133 -11.26 3.33 -12.46
CA VAL A 133 -10.18 3.07 -11.48
C VAL A 133 -9.11 4.17 -11.51
N ARG A 134 -8.69 4.60 -12.70
CA ARG A 134 -7.71 5.68 -12.88
C ARG A 134 -8.14 6.98 -12.20
N GLU A 135 -9.40 7.37 -12.37
CA GLU A 135 -9.95 8.60 -11.82
C GLU A 135 -10.06 8.53 -10.29
N ARG A 136 -10.57 7.41 -9.76
CA ARG A 136 -10.63 7.17 -8.31
C ARG A 136 -9.25 7.22 -7.67
N LEU A 137 -8.23 6.64 -8.30
CA LEU A 137 -6.84 6.70 -7.82
C LEU A 137 -6.27 8.11 -7.87
N SER A 138 -6.58 8.89 -8.91
CA SER A 138 -6.16 10.29 -9.01
C SER A 138 -6.74 11.12 -7.88
N LEU A 139 -8.05 10.99 -7.63
CA LEU A 139 -8.72 11.70 -6.55
C LEU A 139 -8.22 11.28 -5.17
N ALA A 140 -8.01 9.98 -4.95
CA ALA A 140 -7.43 9.46 -3.72
C ALA A 140 -6.03 10.05 -3.49
N ALA A 141 -5.17 10.07 -4.51
CA ALA A 141 -3.82 10.64 -4.42
C ALA A 141 -3.84 12.14 -4.08
N GLU A 142 -4.70 12.91 -4.73
CA GLU A 142 -4.84 14.36 -4.46
C GLU A 142 -5.30 14.64 -3.04
N ARG A 143 -6.29 13.88 -2.54
CA ARG A 143 -6.79 14.01 -1.16
C ARG A 143 -5.72 13.61 -0.15
N MET A 144 -5.04 12.49 -0.37
CA MET A 144 -3.92 12.05 0.48
C MET A 144 -2.78 13.08 0.53
N ALA A 145 -2.43 13.71 -0.60
CA ALA A 145 -1.35 14.68 -0.69
C ALA A 145 -1.60 15.96 0.13
N ARG A 146 -2.87 16.31 0.33
CA ARG A 146 -3.31 17.52 1.05
C ARG A 146 -3.93 17.20 2.40
N ALA A 147 -3.89 15.93 2.82
CA ALA A 147 -4.61 15.46 3.98
C ALA A 147 -4.08 16.12 5.26
N THR A 148 -5.00 16.69 6.03
CA THR A 148 -4.74 17.03 7.42
C THR A 148 -4.81 15.77 8.28
N ARG A 149 -4.42 15.88 9.56
CA ARG A 149 -4.59 14.80 10.53
C ARG A 149 -6.05 14.36 10.64
N GLU A 150 -6.97 15.32 10.61
CA GLU A 150 -8.41 15.05 10.68
C GLU A 150 -8.90 14.29 9.44
N ASP A 151 -8.48 14.70 8.25
CA ASP A 151 -8.81 13.98 7.00
C ASP A 151 -8.32 12.53 7.03
N CYS A 152 -7.10 12.31 7.58
CA CYS A 152 -6.56 10.97 7.77
C CYS A 152 -7.39 10.15 8.77
N ILE A 153 -7.83 10.75 9.88
CA ILE A 153 -8.70 10.07 10.88
C ILE A 153 -10.01 9.64 10.24
N GLU A 154 -10.64 10.51 9.44
CA GLU A 154 -11.88 10.18 8.73
C GLU A 154 -11.67 9.07 7.69
N ALA A 155 -10.56 9.08 6.95
CA ALA A 155 -10.20 7.98 6.05
C ALA A 155 -9.98 6.65 6.80
N ILE A 156 -9.29 6.70 7.94
CA ILE A 156 -9.08 5.55 8.82
C ILE A 156 -10.43 4.99 9.31
N PHE A 157 -11.37 5.85 9.71
CA PHE A 157 -12.70 5.41 10.14
C PHE A 157 -13.48 4.67 9.06
N ARG A 158 -13.35 5.08 7.79
CA ARG A 158 -13.98 4.37 6.66
C ARG A 158 -13.41 2.96 6.48
N GLU A 159 -12.13 2.76 6.77
CA GLU A 159 -11.46 1.45 6.66
C GLU A 159 -11.55 0.58 7.92
N MET A 160 -11.89 1.15 9.08
CA MET A 160 -12.01 0.39 10.33
C MET A 160 -12.96 -0.80 10.25
N PRO A 161 -14.17 -0.71 9.65
CA PRO A 161 -15.04 -1.87 9.49
C PRO A 161 -14.35 -3.01 8.71
N ARG A 162 -13.59 -2.66 7.67
CA ARG A 162 -12.83 -3.64 6.89
C ARG A 162 -11.72 -4.26 7.72
N ALA A 163 -10.94 -3.45 8.44
CA ALA A 163 -9.89 -3.94 9.33
C ALA A 163 -10.46 -4.86 10.43
N LEU A 164 -11.57 -4.48 11.07
CA LEU A 164 -12.26 -5.25 12.11
C LEU A 164 -12.83 -6.59 11.60
N ALA A 165 -13.18 -6.67 10.33
CA ALA A 165 -13.63 -7.92 9.71
C ALA A 165 -12.49 -8.93 9.48
N HIS A 166 -11.25 -8.44 9.34
CA HIS A 166 -10.07 -9.26 9.04
C HIS A 166 -9.15 -9.48 10.25
N VAL A 167 -9.14 -8.55 11.20
CA VAL A 167 -8.48 -8.75 12.50
C VAL A 167 -9.21 -9.90 13.18
N GLY A 168 -8.46 -10.93 13.58
CA GLY A 168 -9.03 -12.16 14.12
C GLY A 168 -9.74 -11.96 15.46
N LYS A 169 -9.49 -12.84 16.42
CA LYS A 169 -10.08 -12.69 17.76
C LYS A 169 -9.35 -11.60 18.54
N LEU A 170 -10.08 -10.55 18.93
CA LEU A 170 -9.66 -9.53 19.89
C LEU A 170 -10.30 -9.84 21.24
N LYS A 171 -9.55 -9.69 22.35
CA LYS A 171 -10.06 -9.95 23.70
C LYS A 171 -11.06 -8.86 24.13
N HIS A 172 -10.79 -7.62 23.76
CA HIS A 172 -11.54 -6.43 24.12
C HIS A 172 -12.26 -5.84 22.88
N ARG A 173 -12.80 -6.71 22.02
CA ARG A 173 -13.39 -6.32 20.72
C ARG A 173 -14.39 -5.17 20.84
N ASP A 174 -15.27 -5.21 21.83
CA ASP A 174 -16.33 -4.20 22.00
C ASP A 174 -15.75 -2.81 22.30
N VAL A 175 -14.64 -2.74 23.03
CA VAL A 175 -13.94 -1.48 23.35
C VAL A 175 -13.14 -0.99 22.14
N VAL A 176 -12.35 -1.89 21.52
CA VAL A 176 -11.50 -1.55 20.38
C VAL A 176 -12.31 -1.17 19.14
N ALA A 177 -13.53 -1.71 19.00
CA ALA A 177 -14.46 -1.38 17.93
C ALA A 177 -15.29 -0.10 18.20
N ASP A 178 -15.26 0.46 19.41
CA ASP A 178 -16.00 1.68 19.75
C ASP A 178 -15.40 2.89 19.00
N PRO A 179 -16.18 3.58 18.13
CA PRO A 179 -15.71 4.76 17.42
C PRO A 179 -15.19 5.87 18.34
N ALA A 180 -15.76 6.04 19.54
CA ALA A 180 -15.30 7.06 20.49
C ALA A 180 -13.89 6.73 21.00
N PHE A 181 -13.66 5.48 21.42
CA PHE A 181 -12.35 4.98 21.81
C PHE A 181 -11.32 5.13 20.67
N GLN A 182 -11.68 4.69 19.45
CA GLN A 182 -10.81 4.81 18.28
C GLN A 182 -10.42 6.26 18.00
N ARG A 183 -11.38 7.19 18.10
CA ARG A 183 -11.13 8.61 17.85
C ARG A 183 -10.15 9.21 18.85
N GLU A 184 -10.36 8.93 20.14
CA GLU A 184 -9.49 9.40 21.21
C GLU A 184 -8.07 8.85 21.04
N ARG A 185 -7.94 7.55 20.76
CA ARG A 185 -6.65 6.89 20.56
C ARG A 185 -5.93 7.47 19.35
N LEU A 186 -6.60 7.61 18.21
CA LEU A 186 -6.01 8.22 17.00
C LEU A 186 -5.61 9.68 17.22
N ALA A 187 -6.41 10.46 17.95
CA ALA A 187 -6.10 11.86 18.25
C ALA A 187 -4.85 12.00 19.14
N THR A 188 -4.63 11.05 20.05
CA THR A 188 -3.52 11.06 21.02
C THR A 188 -2.25 10.35 20.55
N LEU A 189 -2.28 9.61 19.43
CA LEU A 189 -1.08 9.00 18.84
C LEU A 189 0.03 10.04 18.60
N ASP A 190 1.26 9.71 18.96
CA ASP A 190 2.40 10.53 18.61
C ASP A 190 2.54 10.65 17.08
N PRO A 191 3.20 11.71 16.55
CA PRO A 191 3.29 11.93 15.12
C PRO A 191 3.87 10.75 14.33
N ARG A 192 4.86 10.03 14.87
CA ARG A 192 5.51 8.92 14.17
C ARG A 192 4.63 7.68 14.11
N ALA A 193 3.91 7.38 15.19
CA ALA A 193 2.93 6.30 15.18
C ALA A 193 1.76 6.64 14.24
N PHE A 194 1.27 7.89 14.27
CA PHE A 194 0.20 8.33 13.39
C PHE A 194 0.58 8.26 11.91
N GLU A 195 1.81 8.66 11.54
CA GLU A 195 2.30 8.56 10.16
C GLU A 195 2.24 7.14 9.58
N ARG A 196 2.35 6.09 10.40
CA ARG A 196 2.27 4.71 9.92
C ARG A 196 0.88 4.33 9.45
N VAL A 197 -0.14 4.85 10.14
CA VAL A 197 -1.54 4.50 9.91
C VAL A 197 -2.28 5.56 9.10
N SER A 198 -1.69 6.75 8.91
CA SER A 198 -2.35 7.89 8.26
C SER A 198 -2.77 7.62 6.82
N GLY A 199 -2.16 6.64 6.15
CA GLY A 199 -2.63 6.18 4.84
C GLY A 199 -3.98 5.48 4.88
N ALA A 200 -4.44 4.94 6.02
CA ALA A 200 -5.60 4.04 6.14
C ALA A 200 -5.41 2.66 5.46
N LEU A 201 -4.17 2.18 5.32
CA LEU A 201 -3.92 0.83 4.81
C LEU A 201 -4.47 -0.22 5.78
N THR A 202 -5.39 -1.07 5.31
CA THR A 202 -6.07 -2.09 6.13
C THR A 202 -5.09 -2.93 6.98
N GLY A 203 -3.93 -3.32 6.43
CA GLY A 203 -2.92 -4.09 7.17
C GLY A 203 -2.27 -3.35 8.35
N GLU A 204 -2.04 -2.03 8.23
CA GLU A 204 -1.55 -1.20 9.34
C GLU A 204 -2.63 -1.06 10.41
N LEU A 205 -3.89 -0.92 9.99
CA LEU A 205 -5.02 -0.79 10.89
C LEU A 205 -5.26 -2.09 11.67
N ILE A 206 -5.09 -3.26 11.04
CA ILE A 206 -5.11 -4.55 11.74
C ILE A 206 -4.04 -4.60 12.84
N SER A 207 -2.81 -4.18 12.54
CA SER A 207 -1.73 -4.11 13.52
C SER A 207 -2.07 -3.14 14.66
N LEU A 208 -2.60 -1.96 14.35
CA LEU A 208 -3.02 -0.97 15.33
C LEU A 208 -4.11 -1.50 16.28
N LEU A 209 -5.10 -2.22 15.75
CA LEU A 209 -6.17 -2.83 16.54
C LEU A 209 -5.63 -3.90 17.49
N LEU A 210 -4.66 -4.71 17.04
CA LEU A 210 -3.99 -5.70 17.89
C LEU A 210 -3.16 -5.05 18.99
N ASP A 211 -2.45 -3.97 18.69
CA ASP A 211 -1.67 -3.21 19.68
C ASP A 211 -2.60 -2.63 20.76
N TRP A 212 -3.73 -2.04 20.37
CA TRP A 212 -4.72 -1.53 21.34
C TRP A 212 -5.35 -2.64 22.19
N ASP A 213 -5.68 -3.79 21.60
CA ASP A 213 -6.20 -4.94 22.35
C ASP A 213 -5.19 -5.47 23.37
N HIS A 214 -3.91 -5.47 23.00
CA HIS A 214 -2.82 -5.87 23.87
C HIS A 214 -2.63 -4.89 25.03
N GLU A 215 -2.60 -3.58 24.76
CA GLU A 215 -2.46 -2.53 25.78
C GLU A 215 -3.60 -2.56 26.81
N LEU A 216 -4.84 -2.79 26.38
CA LEU A 216 -5.99 -2.94 27.29
C LEU A 216 -5.84 -4.14 28.23
N GLY A 217 -5.13 -5.19 27.81
CA GLY A 217 -4.85 -6.35 28.66
C GLY A 217 -3.68 -6.16 29.64
N LEU A 218 -2.94 -5.06 29.53
CA LEU A 218 -1.86 -4.69 30.46
C LEU A 218 -2.30 -3.71 31.56
N GLN A 219 -3.52 -3.15 31.43
CA GLN A 219 -4.17 -2.29 32.43
C GLN A 219 -4.88 -3.13 33.49
#